data_AF-A0A318HM37-F1
#
_entry.id   AF-A0A318HM37-F1
#
_cell.length_a   1.000
_cell.length_b   1.000
_cell.length_c   1.000
_cell.angle_alpha   90.00
_cell.angle_beta   90.00
_cell.angle_gamma   90.00
#
_symmetry.space_group_name_H-M   'P 1'
#
loop_
_entity.id
_entity.type
_entity.pdbx_description
1 polymer ?
#
loop_
_entity_poly.entity_id
_entity_poly.type
_entity_poly.pdbx_seq_one_letter_code
_entity_poly.pdbx_strand_id
1 'polypeptide(L)'
;METLKVGAAFPDPPFNGMPDGGLDIDLMTAIAQSLNTTVEFIPYVGTDFNGIFDALNAGAYDCVAAGTTVTPERETRAQFVSPYLISGQSLAVDTVRLPHVKSIDDLTGLTVGVQQGNTSQPIADRLVAEGKAANVRVYDYGTIRTALTDLTTGACDAFMKLAPVLTELVKPVPGVEVVQRGISVERIAIAVRIADQGLLRHIAAAQEELDQSGMLQQMRLKWLGDGALEQSVAMR
;
A
#
# COMPACT_ATOMS: atom_id res chain seq x y z
N MET A 1 0.60 21.23 18.90
CA MET A 1 -0.19 19.99 18.95
C MET A 1 0.54 19.04 19.88
N GLU A 2 -0.15 18.44 20.86
CA GLU A 2 0.47 17.56 21.85
C GLU A 2 0.69 16.13 21.32
N THR A 3 -0.25 15.66 20.49
CA THR A 3 -0.22 14.35 19.82
C THR A 3 -0.68 14.48 18.37
N LEU A 4 0.10 13.94 17.44
CA LEU A 4 -0.24 13.77 16.03
C LEU A 4 -1.06 12.49 15.84
N LYS A 5 -2.32 12.62 15.41
CA LYS A 5 -3.19 11.47 15.12
C LYS A 5 -3.00 11.01 13.69
N VAL A 6 -2.64 9.75 13.50
CA VAL A 6 -2.34 9.15 12.19
C VAL A 6 -3.34 8.06 11.88
N GLY A 7 -4.15 8.26 10.84
CA GLY A 7 -4.99 7.22 10.28
C GLY A 7 -4.14 6.14 9.62
N ALA A 8 -4.29 4.90 10.06
CA ALA A 8 -3.59 3.75 9.52
C ALA A 8 -4.57 2.60 9.27
N ALA A 9 -4.40 1.87 8.18
CA ALA A 9 -5.25 0.75 7.81
C ALA A 9 -4.49 -0.56 8.04
N PHE A 10 -5.00 -1.39 8.95
CA PHE A 10 -4.31 -2.59 9.44
C PHE A 10 -5.02 -3.87 9.01
N PRO A 11 -4.28 -4.98 8.79
CA PRO A 11 -2.83 -5.05 8.59
C PRO A 11 -2.45 -4.78 7.12
N ASP A 12 -1.37 -4.03 6.89
CA ASP A 12 -0.78 -3.82 5.55
C ASP A 12 0.76 -3.92 5.63
N PRO A 13 1.32 -5.12 5.87
CA PRO A 13 2.77 -5.30 5.99
C PRO A 13 3.44 -5.01 4.65
N PRO A 14 4.67 -4.48 4.58
CA PRO A 14 5.54 -4.12 5.69
C PRO A 14 5.32 -2.67 6.17
N PHE A 15 4.30 -1.96 5.69
CA PHE A 15 4.01 -0.59 6.13
C PHE A 15 3.55 -0.54 7.57
N ASN A 16 2.71 -1.50 7.97
CA ASN A 16 2.24 -1.68 9.34
C ASN A 16 1.87 -3.15 9.62
N GLY A 17 1.55 -3.46 10.88
CA GLY A 17 1.07 -4.80 11.25
C GLY A 17 2.13 -5.90 11.23
N MET A 18 3.42 -5.55 11.15
CA MET A 18 4.53 -6.45 11.43
C MET A 18 4.71 -6.57 12.96
N PRO A 19 5.27 -7.68 13.48
CA PRO A 19 5.48 -7.86 14.92
C PRO A 19 6.22 -6.71 15.61
N ASP A 20 7.20 -6.13 14.91
CA ASP A 20 8.07 -5.06 15.43
C ASP A 20 7.73 -3.68 14.84
N GLY A 21 6.54 -3.49 14.25
CA GLY A 21 6.08 -2.21 13.71
C GLY A 21 5.79 -2.22 12.20
N GLY A 22 6.44 -1.32 11.46
CA GLY A 22 6.33 -1.21 10.00
C GLY A 22 6.91 0.12 9.48
N LEU A 23 7.09 0.24 8.17
CA LEU A 23 7.67 1.43 7.55
C LEU A 23 6.89 2.71 7.89
N ASP A 24 5.56 2.68 7.82
CA ASP A 24 4.73 3.84 8.14
C ASP A 24 4.77 4.15 9.64
N ILE A 25 4.86 3.11 10.47
CA ILE A 25 4.96 3.26 11.93
C ILE A 25 6.27 3.93 12.31
N ASP A 26 7.40 3.46 11.77
CA ASP A 26 8.72 4.01 12.04
C ASP A 26 8.85 5.44 11.49
N LEU A 27 8.37 5.68 10.26
CA LEU A 27 8.40 6.99 9.62
C LEU A 27 7.61 8.02 10.42
N MET A 28 6.36 7.72 10.75
CA MET A 28 5.51 8.67 11.46
C MET A 28 5.95 8.90 12.91
N THR A 29 6.56 7.90 13.53
CA THR A 29 7.20 8.06 14.85
C THR A 29 8.38 9.03 14.78
N ALA A 30 9.25 8.88 13.78
CA ALA A 30 10.39 9.78 13.59
C ALA A 30 9.97 11.21 13.20
N ILE A 31 8.94 11.35 12.38
CA ILE A 31 8.35 12.65 12.05
C ILE A 31 7.79 13.32 13.32
N ALA A 32 7.04 12.60 14.14
CA ALA A 32 6.52 13.14 15.40
C ALA A 32 7.65 13.62 16.33
N GLN A 33 8.76 12.88 16.40
CA GLN A 33 9.95 13.29 17.16
C GLN A 33 10.56 14.60 16.62
N SER A 34 10.76 14.74 15.30
CA SER A 34 11.25 15.99 14.69
C SER A 34 10.32 17.17 15.01
N LEU A 35 9.00 16.91 15.04
CA LEU A 35 7.98 17.90 15.39
C LEU A 35 7.81 18.14 16.90
N ASN A 36 8.62 17.52 17.75
CA ASN A 36 8.51 17.57 19.22
C ASN A 36 7.09 17.24 19.74
N THR A 37 6.46 16.22 19.15
CA THR A 37 5.13 15.73 19.51
C THR A 37 5.13 14.21 19.70
N THR A 38 4.04 13.67 20.22
CA THR A 38 3.79 12.23 20.28
C THR A 38 2.96 11.77 19.08
N VAL A 39 2.96 10.47 18.78
CA VAL A 39 2.15 9.89 17.69
C VAL A 39 1.12 8.92 18.25
N GLU A 40 -0.11 8.99 17.73
CA GLU A 40 -1.17 8.02 17.99
C GLU A 40 -1.67 7.47 16.66
N PHE A 41 -1.62 6.15 16.48
CA PHE A 41 -2.14 5.49 15.28
C PHE A 41 -3.59 5.09 15.50
N ILE A 42 -4.49 5.60 14.65
CA ILE A 42 -5.92 5.35 14.72
C ILE A 42 -6.30 4.37 13.58
N PRO A 43 -6.78 3.16 13.92
CA PRO A 43 -7.16 2.17 12.92
C PRO A 43 -8.35 2.62 12.07
N TYR A 44 -8.21 2.53 10.75
CA TYR A 44 -9.32 2.57 9.83
C TYR A 44 -9.97 1.17 9.73
N VAL A 45 -11.29 1.09 9.90
CA VAL A 45 -12.06 -0.17 9.98
C VAL A 45 -13.13 -0.32 8.89
N GLY A 46 -13.08 0.51 7.84
CA GLY A 46 -14.06 0.42 6.76
C GLY A 46 -13.76 -0.69 5.74
N THR A 47 -14.78 -1.05 4.96
CA THR A 47 -14.69 -2.10 3.92
C THR A 47 -14.10 -1.59 2.61
N ASP A 48 -14.07 -0.27 2.39
CA ASP A 48 -13.47 0.38 1.22
C ASP A 48 -12.33 1.30 1.69
N PHE A 49 -11.10 1.07 1.21
CA PHE A 49 -9.96 1.91 1.61
C PHE A 49 -10.21 3.40 1.41
N ASN A 50 -10.93 3.81 0.36
CA ASN A 50 -11.15 5.22 0.06
C ASN A 50 -11.98 5.93 1.13
N GLY A 51 -12.69 5.23 2.01
CA GLY A 51 -13.37 5.86 3.15
C GLY A 51 -12.40 6.42 4.21
N ILE A 52 -11.10 6.09 4.14
CA ILE A 52 -10.06 6.68 5.00
C ILE A 52 -9.96 8.20 4.78
N PHE A 53 -10.18 8.69 3.56
CA PHE A 53 -10.15 10.14 3.30
C PHE A 53 -11.40 10.86 3.80
N ASP A 54 -12.54 10.17 3.95
CA ASP A 54 -13.73 10.75 4.57
C ASP A 54 -13.51 10.91 6.07
N ALA A 55 -12.95 9.89 6.72
CA ALA A 55 -12.60 9.96 8.14
C ALA A 55 -11.49 11.01 8.41
N LEU A 56 -10.53 11.18 7.50
CA LEU A 56 -9.55 12.28 7.53
C LEU A 56 -10.26 13.64 7.56
N ASN A 57 -11.19 13.86 6.62
CA ASN A 57 -11.91 15.13 6.47
C ASN A 57 -12.93 15.37 7.58
N ALA A 58 -13.45 14.31 8.20
CA ALA A 58 -14.29 14.38 9.40
C ALA A 58 -13.49 14.67 10.69
N GLY A 59 -12.15 14.72 10.61
CA GLY A 59 -11.29 15.02 11.75
C GLY A 59 -11.03 13.83 12.68
N ALA A 60 -11.25 12.60 12.21
CA ALA A 60 -10.94 11.40 12.99
C ALA A 60 -9.43 11.28 13.29
N TYR A 61 -8.59 11.79 12.38
CA TYR A 61 -7.13 11.89 12.52
C TYR A 61 -6.62 13.10 11.72
N ASP A 62 -5.37 13.47 11.95
CA ASP A 62 -4.73 14.64 11.36
C ASP A 62 -4.11 14.36 9.99
N CYS A 63 -3.58 13.15 9.81
CA CYS A 63 -2.96 12.70 8.58
C CYS A 63 -3.19 11.20 8.37
N VAL A 64 -2.86 10.68 7.20
CA VAL A 64 -2.94 9.25 6.84
C VAL A 64 -1.57 8.75 6.41
N ALA A 65 -1.12 7.66 7.03
CA ALA A 65 0.02 6.86 6.60
C ALA A 65 -0.40 5.38 6.62
N ALA A 66 -0.72 4.84 5.44
CA ALA A 66 -1.27 3.50 5.27
C ALA A 66 -0.90 2.88 3.91
N GLY A 67 0.36 2.99 3.48
CA GLY A 67 0.78 2.54 2.15
C GLY A 67 0.04 3.28 1.02
N THR A 68 -0.31 4.54 1.25
CA THR A 68 -1.28 5.28 0.42
C THR A 68 -0.68 5.72 -0.92
N THR A 69 -1.15 5.12 -2.01
CA THR A 69 -0.85 5.59 -3.37
C THR A 69 -1.51 6.95 -3.66
N VAL A 70 -0.73 7.89 -4.18
CA VAL A 70 -1.21 9.16 -4.75
C VAL A 70 -1.94 8.88 -6.06
N THR A 71 -3.18 9.34 -6.18
CA THR A 71 -3.97 9.28 -7.42
C THR A 71 -4.71 10.60 -7.63
N PRO A 72 -5.06 10.97 -8.88
CA PRO A 72 -5.82 12.19 -9.15
C PRO A 72 -7.14 12.26 -8.38
N GLU A 73 -7.81 11.13 -8.20
CA GLU A 73 -9.04 11.05 -7.40
C GLU A 73 -8.78 11.37 -5.93
N ARG A 74 -7.73 10.79 -5.33
CA ARG A 74 -7.39 11.02 -3.92
C ARG A 74 -6.88 12.44 -3.67
N GLU A 75 -6.21 13.05 -4.65
CA GLU A 75 -5.76 14.46 -4.59
C GLU A 75 -6.94 15.45 -4.54
N THR A 76 -8.14 15.06 -4.98
CA THR A 76 -9.35 15.88 -4.81
C THR A 76 -9.87 15.90 -3.37
N ARG A 77 -9.39 14.97 -2.52
CA ARG A 77 -9.88 14.73 -1.16
C ARG A 77 -8.84 15.00 -0.08
N ALA A 78 -7.55 15.00 -0.43
CA ALA A 78 -6.42 15.21 0.46
C ALA A 78 -5.24 15.87 -0.26
N GLN A 79 -4.33 16.46 0.49
CA GLN A 79 -3.03 16.89 0.01
C GLN A 79 -1.98 15.85 0.41
N PHE A 80 -0.97 15.67 -0.43
CA PHE A 80 0.07 14.67 -0.21
C PHE A 80 1.43 15.34 -0.01
N VAL A 81 2.19 14.80 0.95
CA VAL A 81 3.61 15.10 1.10
C VAL A 81 4.39 14.44 -0.05
N SER A 82 5.63 14.88 -0.29
CA SER A 82 6.55 14.19 -1.20
C SER A 82 6.55 12.68 -0.94
N PRO A 83 6.55 11.82 -1.99
CA PRO A 83 6.47 10.38 -1.79
C PRO A 83 7.65 9.82 -0.99
N TYR A 84 7.36 9.05 0.05
CA TYR A 84 8.36 8.34 0.85
C TYR A 84 8.65 6.93 0.30
N LEU A 85 7.97 6.49 -0.76
CA LEU A 85 8.31 5.27 -1.49
C LEU A 85 7.77 5.36 -2.92
N ILE A 86 8.56 4.88 -3.89
CA ILE A 86 8.10 4.57 -5.24
C ILE A 86 8.00 3.06 -5.35
N SER A 87 6.86 2.55 -5.78
CA SER A 87 6.58 1.13 -5.92
C SER A 87 5.67 0.87 -7.12
N GLY A 88 4.95 -0.24 -7.12
CA GLY A 88 4.00 -0.61 -8.17
C GLY A 88 3.13 -1.79 -7.78
N GLN A 89 2.05 -2.01 -8.51
CA GLN A 89 1.28 -3.25 -8.41
C GLN A 89 2.14 -4.45 -8.84
N SER A 90 1.82 -5.58 -8.23
CA SER A 90 2.41 -6.89 -8.47
C SER A 90 1.32 -7.95 -8.51
N LEU A 91 1.64 -9.10 -9.08
CA LEU A 91 0.75 -10.24 -9.26
C LEU A 91 1.33 -11.45 -8.54
N ALA A 92 0.51 -12.12 -7.74
CA ALA A 92 0.83 -13.41 -7.15
C ALA A 92 -0.15 -14.48 -7.59
N VAL A 93 0.34 -15.70 -7.70
CA VAL A 93 -0.43 -16.90 -8.04
C VAL A 93 0.02 -18.07 -7.18
N ASP A 94 -0.84 -19.06 -7.02
CA ASP A 94 -0.41 -20.40 -6.63
C ASP A 94 0.34 -21.04 -7.81
N THR A 95 1.67 -21.11 -7.75
CA THR A 95 2.53 -21.62 -8.81
C THR A 95 2.50 -23.14 -8.91
N VAL A 96 2.00 -23.84 -7.89
CA VAL A 96 1.77 -25.30 -7.95
C VAL A 96 0.53 -25.59 -8.79
N ARG A 97 -0.54 -24.83 -8.59
CA ARG A 97 -1.80 -24.95 -9.36
C ARG A 97 -1.69 -24.33 -10.76
N LEU A 98 -1.00 -23.20 -10.89
CA LEU A 98 -0.91 -22.41 -12.12
C LEU A 98 0.56 -22.15 -12.51
N PRO A 99 1.36 -23.19 -12.80
CA PRO A 99 2.79 -23.04 -13.07
C PRO A 99 3.10 -22.22 -14.34
N HIS A 100 2.14 -22.10 -15.25
CA HIS A 100 2.27 -21.37 -16.51
C HIS A 100 2.01 -19.87 -16.39
N VAL A 101 1.37 -19.40 -15.32
CA VAL A 101 1.06 -17.97 -15.13
C VAL A 101 2.28 -17.25 -14.60
N LYS A 102 2.91 -16.41 -15.42
CA LYS A 102 4.11 -15.64 -15.06
C LYS A 102 3.87 -14.14 -15.05
N SER A 103 2.79 -13.69 -15.69
CA SER A 103 2.47 -12.26 -15.81
C SER A 103 0.99 -12.02 -16.05
N ILE A 104 0.61 -10.74 -16.10
CA ILE A 104 -0.73 -10.31 -16.51
C ILE A 104 -1.13 -10.77 -17.92
N ASP A 105 -0.17 -11.11 -18.77
CA ASP A 105 -0.44 -11.58 -20.13
C ASP A 105 -0.92 -13.04 -20.15
N ASP A 106 -0.71 -13.78 -19.05
CA ASP A 106 -1.11 -15.18 -18.89
C ASP A 106 -2.46 -15.34 -18.17
N LEU A 107 -3.22 -14.25 -17.98
CA LEU A 107 -4.46 -14.22 -17.19
C LEU A 107 -5.73 -14.56 -17.98
N THR A 108 -5.61 -14.88 -19.27
CA THR A 108 -6.79 -15.13 -20.12
C THR A 108 -7.61 -16.29 -19.55
N GLY A 109 -8.89 -16.04 -19.27
CA GLY A 109 -9.78 -17.05 -18.66
C GLY A 109 -9.71 -17.12 -17.12
N LEU A 110 -8.81 -16.39 -16.47
CA LEU A 110 -8.57 -16.45 -15.03
C LEU A 110 -9.29 -15.33 -14.26
N THR A 111 -9.55 -15.57 -12.97
CA THR A 111 -10.16 -14.60 -12.05
C THR A 111 -9.09 -13.89 -11.22
N VAL A 112 -9.05 -12.55 -11.30
CA VAL A 112 -8.10 -11.72 -10.55
C VAL A 112 -8.76 -11.16 -9.29
N GLY A 113 -8.18 -11.48 -8.14
CA GLY A 113 -8.55 -10.94 -6.84
C GLY A 113 -7.92 -9.56 -6.59
N VAL A 114 -8.72 -8.62 -6.09
CA VAL A 114 -8.30 -7.26 -5.69
C VAL A 114 -9.04 -6.84 -4.43
N GLN A 115 -8.51 -5.85 -3.70
CA GLN A 115 -9.23 -5.27 -2.57
C GLN A 115 -9.97 -3.99 -2.95
N GLN A 116 -11.16 -3.82 -2.41
CA GLN A 116 -12.02 -2.66 -2.59
C GLN A 116 -11.28 -1.38 -2.20
N GLY A 117 -11.27 -0.41 -3.11
CA GLY A 117 -10.66 0.91 -2.91
C GLY A 117 -9.15 0.97 -3.13
N ASN A 118 -8.50 -0.15 -3.48
CA ASN A 118 -7.08 -0.18 -3.86
C ASN A 118 -6.89 0.10 -5.36
N THR A 119 -5.69 0.57 -5.69
CA THR A 119 -5.27 0.92 -7.06
C THR A 119 -5.12 -0.29 -7.99
N SER A 120 -5.10 -1.52 -7.46
CA SER A 120 -5.15 -2.74 -8.28
C SER A 120 -6.49 -2.98 -8.95
N GLN A 121 -7.60 -2.54 -8.34
CA GLN A 121 -8.94 -2.76 -8.88
C GLN A 121 -9.12 -2.18 -10.29
N PRO A 122 -8.85 -0.88 -10.56
CA PRO A 122 -8.98 -0.33 -11.92
C PRO A 122 -8.02 -0.97 -12.94
N ILE A 123 -6.90 -1.57 -12.50
CA ILE A 123 -6.01 -2.32 -13.39
C ILE A 123 -6.65 -3.66 -13.76
N ALA A 124 -7.16 -4.41 -12.78
CA ALA A 124 -7.85 -5.68 -13.00
C ALA A 124 -9.12 -5.50 -13.85
N ASP A 125 -9.91 -4.46 -13.58
CA ASP A 125 -11.11 -4.14 -14.37
C ASP A 125 -10.76 -3.86 -15.84
N ARG A 126 -9.64 -3.16 -16.09
CA ARG A 126 -9.13 -2.94 -17.45
C ARG A 126 -8.71 -4.24 -18.13
N LEU A 127 -8.02 -5.14 -17.41
CA LEU A 127 -7.62 -6.45 -17.97
C LEU A 127 -8.85 -7.27 -18.38
N VAL A 128 -9.93 -7.24 -17.61
CA VAL A 128 -11.21 -7.89 -17.99
C VAL A 128 -11.84 -7.20 -19.20
N ALA A 129 -11.91 -5.88 -19.21
CA ALA A 129 -12.47 -5.13 -20.35
C ALA A 129 -11.71 -5.37 -21.67
N GLU A 130 -10.41 -5.63 -21.60
CA GLU A 130 -9.55 -5.98 -22.73
C GLU A 130 -9.58 -7.49 -23.08
N GLY A 131 -10.33 -8.31 -22.36
CA GLY A 131 -10.40 -9.77 -22.56
C GLY A 131 -9.13 -10.52 -22.13
N LYS A 132 -8.24 -9.87 -21.38
CA LYS A 132 -7.00 -10.46 -20.84
C LYS A 132 -7.19 -11.18 -19.51
N ALA A 133 -8.34 -11.00 -18.87
CA ALA A 133 -8.78 -11.74 -17.70
C ALA A 133 -10.28 -12.07 -17.83
N ALA A 134 -10.76 -13.11 -17.16
CA ALA A 134 -12.17 -13.48 -17.21
C ALA A 134 -13.03 -12.62 -16.28
N ASN A 135 -12.62 -12.48 -15.02
CA ASN A 135 -13.40 -11.80 -13.98
C ASN A 135 -12.49 -11.09 -12.98
N VAL A 136 -13.06 -10.11 -12.27
CA VAL A 136 -12.48 -9.53 -11.06
C VAL A 136 -13.27 -10.01 -9.85
N ARG A 137 -12.57 -10.50 -8.83
CA ARG A 137 -13.13 -10.78 -7.51
C ARG A 137 -12.69 -9.70 -6.54
N VAL A 138 -13.64 -8.91 -6.05
CA VAL A 138 -13.35 -7.81 -5.14
C VAL A 138 -13.57 -8.27 -3.69
N TYR A 139 -12.57 -8.03 -2.86
CA TYR A 139 -12.59 -8.31 -1.42
C TYR A 139 -12.71 -7.01 -0.64
N ASP A 140 -13.51 -7.00 0.43
CA ASP A 140 -13.49 -5.90 1.39
C ASP A 140 -12.08 -5.69 1.93
N TYR A 141 -11.71 -4.45 2.21
CA TYR A 141 -10.36 -4.09 2.66
C TYR A 141 -9.92 -4.90 3.91
N GLY A 142 -10.80 -5.11 4.88
CA GLY A 142 -10.51 -5.90 6.08
C GLY A 142 -10.37 -7.42 5.86
N THR A 143 -10.58 -7.93 4.65
CA THR A 143 -10.69 -9.38 4.36
C THR A 143 -9.50 -9.96 3.58
N ILE A 144 -8.32 -9.35 3.69
CA ILE A 144 -7.11 -9.80 2.96
C ILE A 144 -6.76 -11.29 3.18
N ARG A 145 -7.03 -11.83 4.38
CA ARG A 145 -6.82 -13.26 4.67
C ARG A 145 -7.73 -14.16 3.84
N THR A 146 -8.97 -13.74 3.61
CA THR A 146 -9.90 -14.45 2.72
C THR A 146 -9.35 -14.49 1.30
N ALA A 147 -8.78 -13.38 0.81
CA ALA A 147 -8.17 -13.35 -0.52
C ALA A 147 -7.00 -14.33 -0.67
N LEU A 148 -6.14 -14.46 0.35
CA LEU A 148 -5.04 -15.44 0.33
C LEU A 148 -5.53 -16.89 0.39
N THR A 149 -6.59 -17.17 1.15
CA THR A 149 -7.24 -18.50 1.15
C THR A 149 -7.87 -18.80 -0.20
N ASP A 150 -8.56 -17.83 -0.80
CA ASP A 150 -9.18 -17.99 -2.11
C ASP A 150 -8.14 -18.23 -3.22
N LEU A 151 -6.95 -17.61 -3.09
CA LEU A 151 -5.84 -17.81 -4.03
C LEU A 151 -5.31 -19.25 -4.00
N THR A 152 -5.21 -19.87 -2.82
CA THR A 152 -4.74 -21.26 -2.68
C THR A 152 -5.82 -22.29 -3.03
N THR A 153 -7.10 -21.96 -2.76
CA THR A 153 -8.23 -22.86 -3.06
C THR A 153 -8.74 -22.75 -4.49
N GLY A 154 -8.36 -21.70 -5.23
CA GLY A 154 -8.83 -21.45 -6.60
C GLY A 154 -10.16 -20.72 -6.70
N ALA A 155 -10.65 -20.11 -5.63
CA ALA A 155 -11.75 -19.15 -5.70
C ALA A 155 -11.32 -17.81 -6.33
N CYS A 156 -10.03 -17.49 -6.31
CA CYS A 156 -9.38 -16.63 -7.30
C CYS A 156 -8.08 -17.30 -7.81
N ASP A 157 -7.65 -16.93 -9.01
CA ASP A 157 -6.50 -17.54 -9.68
C ASP A 157 -5.22 -16.73 -9.50
N ALA A 158 -5.37 -15.41 -9.45
CA ALA A 158 -4.29 -14.48 -9.19
C ALA A 158 -4.76 -13.39 -8.22
N PHE A 159 -3.84 -12.81 -7.46
CA PHE A 159 -4.15 -11.68 -6.57
C PHE A 159 -3.20 -10.51 -6.87
N MET A 160 -3.76 -9.32 -7.04
CA MET A 160 -3.01 -8.10 -7.38
C MET A 160 -2.99 -7.10 -6.23
N LYS A 161 -1.79 -6.71 -5.81
CA LYS A 161 -1.55 -5.73 -4.75
C LYS A 161 -0.16 -5.08 -4.89
N LEU A 162 0.08 -3.98 -4.19
CA LEU A 162 1.40 -3.32 -4.11
C LEU A 162 2.50 -4.34 -3.80
N ALA A 163 3.62 -4.24 -4.52
CA ALA A 163 4.69 -5.22 -4.47
C ALA A 163 5.27 -5.49 -3.07
N PRO A 164 5.54 -4.48 -2.21
CA PRO A 164 5.99 -4.71 -0.84
C PRO A 164 4.98 -5.55 -0.07
N VAL A 165 3.70 -5.21 -0.18
CA VAL A 165 2.67 -5.88 0.60
C VAL A 165 2.43 -7.30 0.13
N LEU A 166 2.32 -7.49 -1.18
CA LEU A 166 2.11 -8.82 -1.71
C LEU A 166 3.27 -9.75 -1.37
N THR A 167 4.51 -9.23 -1.36
CA THR A 167 5.70 -9.98 -0.95
C THR A 167 5.58 -10.48 0.48
N GLU A 168 5.24 -9.61 1.44
CA GLU A 168 5.09 -10.03 2.83
C GLU A 168 3.92 -11.00 3.05
N LEU A 169 2.79 -10.76 2.37
CA LEU A 169 1.59 -11.57 2.52
C LEU A 169 1.76 -13.01 2.03
N VAL A 170 2.54 -13.24 0.96
CA VAL A 170 2.71 -14.58 0.38
C VAL A 170 3.87 -15.37 0.99
N LYS A 171 4.83 -14.73 1.67
CA LYS A 171 5.93 -15.41 2.38
C LYS A 171 5.51 -16.62 3.22
N PRO A 172 4.43 -16.56 4.03
CA PRO A 172 4.00 -17.69 4.85
C PRO A 172 3.08 -18.68 4.11
N VAL A 173 2.82 -18.50 2.81
CA VAL A 173 1.86 -19.30 2.03
C VAL A 173 2.60 -20.21 1.06
N PRO A 174 2.75 -21.51 1.37
CA PRO A 174 3.49 -22.43 0.51
C PRO A 174 2.88 -22.53 -0.89
N GLY A 175 3.73 -22.51 -1.92
CA GLY A 175 3.30 -22.61 -3.32
C GLY A 175 2.73 -21.33 -3.92
N VAL A 176 2.59 -20.25 -3.15
CA VAL A 176 2.18 -18.94 -3.69
C VAL A 176 3.40 -18.05 -3.85
N GLU A 177 3.57 -17.49 -5.04
CA GLU A 177 4.70 -16.61 -5.36
C GLU A 177 4.26 -15.34 -6.07
N VAL A 178 4.99 -14.24 -5.85
CA VAL A 178 4.88 -13.04 -6.68
C VAL A 178 5.56 -13.31 -8.02
N VAL A 179 4.79 -13.46 -9.08
CA VAL A 179 5.27 -13.81 -10.42
C VAL A 179 5.60 -12.59 -11.29
N GLN A 180 4.97 -11.45 -11.01
CA GLN A 180 5.25 -10.20 -11.72
C GLN A 180 5.26 -9.00 -10.76
N ARG A 181 6.17 -8.07 -11.00
CA ARG A 181 6.27 -6.76 -10.32
C ARG A 181 6.30 -5.65 -11.35
N GLY A 182 6.04 -4.41 -10.92
CA GLY A 182 6.12 -3.24 -11.79
C GLY A 182 5.01 -3.18 -12.84
N ILE A 183 3.82 -3.70 -12.52
CA ILE A 183 2.62 -3.58 -13.37
C ILE A 183 2.17 -2.12 -13.48
N SER A 184 2.44 -1.33 -12.44
CA SER A 184 2.25 0.12 -12.40
C SER A 184 3.47 0.79 -11.75
N VAL A 185 3.55 2.12 -11.84
CA VAL A 185 4.44 2.95 -11.03
C VAL A 185 3.57 3.76 -10.08
N GLU A 186 3.79 3.60 -8.78
CA GLU A 186 2.96 4.17 -7.73
C GLU A 186 3.78 4.96 -6.72
N ARG A 187 3.34 6.18 -6.47
CA ARG A 187 3.92 7.10 -5.49
C ARG A 187 3.18 6.91 -4.17
N ILE A 188 3.88 6.44 -3.15
CA ILE A 188 3.32 6.23 -1.81
C ILE A 188 3.68 7.42 -0.93
N ALA A 189 2.68 8.05 -0.32
CA ALA A 189 2.84 9.32 0.38
C ALA A 189 1.92 9.46 1.60
N ILE A 190 2.31 10.35 2.52
CA ILE A 190 1.49 10.76 3.66
C ILE A 190 0.44 11.75 3.16
N ALA A 191 -0.82 11.53 3.52
CA ALA A 191 -1.94 12.42 3.19
C ALA A 191 -2.34 13.29 4.39
N VAL A 192 -2.73 14.54 4.12
CA VAL A 192 -3.31 15.48 5.09
C VAL A 192 -4.56 16.13 4.51
N ARG A 193 -5.40 16.72 5.37
CA ARG A 193 -6.57 17.49 4.91
C ARG A 193 -6.15 18.63 3.99
N ILE A 194 -6.95 18.91 2.97
CA ILE A 194 -6.67 20.00 2.01
C ILE A 194 -6.51 21.36 2.71
N ALA A 195 -7.32 21.64 3.73
CA ALA A 195 -7.26 22.89 4.47
C ALA A 195 -6.02 23.01 5.38
N ASP A 196 -5.35 21.90 5.72
CA ASP A 196 -4.30 21.86 6.74
C ASP A 196 -2.89 22.07 6.15
N GLN A 197 -2.73 23.22 5.49
CA GLN A 197 -1.46 23.60 4.84
C GLN A 197 -0.30 23.77 5.83
N GLY A 198 -0.61 24.04 7.09
CA GLY A 198 0.38 24.11 8.17
C GLY A 198 0.97 22.74 8.47
N LEU A 199 0.11 21.75 8.72
CA LEU A 199 0.54 20.38 8.96
C LEU A 199 1.28 19.79 7.75
N LEU A 200 0.79 20.03 6.53
CA LEU A 200 1.45 19.61 5.29
C LEU A 200 2.93 20.02 5.27
N ARG A 201 3.20 21.32 5.52
CA ARG A 201 4.56 21.87 5.49
C ARG A 201 5.45 21.30 6.60
N HIS A 202 4.91 21.14 7.81
CA HIS A 202 5.67 20.58 8.92
C HIS A 202 6.05 19.13 8.68
N ILE A 203 5.11 18.29 8.22
CA ILE A 203 5.40 16.89 7.88
C ILE A 203 6.38 16.82 6.71
N ALA A 204 6.20 17.66 5.68
CA ALA A 204 7.11 17.70 4.54
C ALA A 204 8.55 18.08 4.93
N ALA A 205 8.72 19.09 5.78
CA ALA A 205 10.04 19.49 6.28
C ALA A 205 10.69 18.39 7.13
N ALA A 206 9.95 17.78 8.05
CA ALA A 206 10.45 16.68 8.87
C ALA A 206 10.84 15.46 8.02
N GLN A 207 10.06 15.11 7.00
CA GLN A 207 10.39 14.01 6.11
C GLN A 207 11.65 14.30 5.28
N GLU A 208 11.82 15.53 4.80
CA GLU A 208 13.01 15.95 4.08
C GLU A 208 14.27 15.87 4.97
N GLU A 209 14.20 16.28 6.24
CA GLU A 209 15.29 16.11 7.20
C GLU A 209 15.67 14.63 7.41
N LEU A 210 14.67 13.75 7.49
CA LEU A 210 14.88 12.30 7.60
C LEU A 210 15.51 11.71 6.33
N ASP A 211 15.18 12.24 5.15
CA ASP A 211 15.79 11.82 3.89
C ASP A 211 17.24 12.29 3.80
N GLN A 212 17.51 13.57 4.09
CA GLN A 212 18.85 14.17 4.06
C GLN A 212 19.81 13.54 5.07
N SER A 213 19.31 13.12 6.24
CA SER A 213 20.11 12.40 7.24
C SER A 213 20.34 10.92 6.91
N GLY A 214 19.66 10.39 5.88
CA GLY A 214 19.71 8.98 5.50
C GLY A 214 18.87 8.06 6.37
N MET A 215 18.16 8.58 7.39
CA MET A 215 17.28 7.80 8.25
C MET A 215 16.11 7.19 7.47
N LEU A 216 15.50 7.94 6.55
CA LEU A 216 14.43 7.43 5.71
C LEU A 216 14.91 6.25 4.86
N GLN A 217 16.13 6.33 4.32
CA GLN A 217 16.73 5.23 3.55
C GLN A 217 16.98 4.00 4.41
N GLN A 218 17.44 4.17 5.67
CA GLN A 218 17.61 3.06 6.61
C GLN A 218 16.28 2.38 6.96
N MET A 219 15.21 3.16 7.15
CA MET A 219 13.86 2.61 7.39
C MET A 219 13.37 1.81 6.18
N ARG A 220 13.57 2.32 4.96
CA ARG A 220 13.23 1.56 3.73
C ARG A 220 14.02 0.25 3.66
N LEU A 221 15.33 0.28 3.92
CA LEU A 221 16.18 -0.92 3.93
C LEU A 221 15.70 -1.95 4.96
N LYS A 222 15.40 -1.50 6.18
CA LYS A 222 14.90 -2.34 7.28
C LYS A 222 13.64 -3.10 6.89
N TRP A 223 12.68 -2.42 6.25
CA TRP A 223 11.34 -2.98 6.02
C TRP A 223 11.13 -3.60 4.63
N LEU A 224 11.88 -3.15 3.62
CA LEU A 224 11.69 -3.58 2.23
C LEU A 224 12.81 -4.49 1.74
N GLY A 225 13.98 -4.47 2.41
CA GLY A 225 15.19 -5.15 1.95
C GLY A 225 15.80 -4.52 0.68
N ASP A 226 16.97 -5.02 0.27
CA ASP A 226 17.75 -4.45 -0.84
C ASP A 226 17.02 -4.52 -2.20
N GLY A 227 16.38 -5.66 -2.49
CA GLY A 227 15.75 -5.91 -3.80
C GLY A 227 14.52 -5.05 -4.12
N ALA A 228 13.85 -4.50 -3.10
CA ALA A 228 12.72 -3.59 -3.29
C ALA A 228 13.15 -2.13 -3.48
N LEU A 229 14.32 -1.75 -2.93
CA LEU A 229 14.90 -0.43 -3.13
C LEU A 229 15.44 -0.24 -4.53
N GLU A 230 16.07 -1.27 -5.11
CA GLU A 230 16.50 -1.26 -6.51
C GLU A 230 15.32 -1.03 -7.47
N GLN A 231 14.15 -1.61 -7.19
CA GLN A 231 12.92 -1.36 -7.96
C GLN A 231 12.44 0.08 -7.79
N SER A 232 12.48 0.63 -6.57
CA SER A 232 12.09 2.03 -6.32
C SER A 232 13.00 3.04 -7.01
N VAL A 233 14.29 2.71 -7.20
CA VAL A 233 15.28 3.53 -7.90
C VAL A 233 15.14 3.36 -9.42
N ALA A 234 14.90 2.14 -9.91
CA ALA A 234 14.68 1.86 -11.33
C ALA A 234 13.36 2.46 -11.87
N MET A 235 12.42 2.81 -10.98
CA MET A 235 11.15 3.46 -11.30
C MET A 235 11.20 5.00 -11.21
N ARG A 236 12.34 5.61 -10.87
CA ARG A 236 12.56 7.06 -10.91
C ARG A 236 12.94 7.51 -12.31
#